data_AF-A0AAD6YYN6-F1
#
_entry.id   AF-A0AAD6YYN6-F1
#
_cell.length_a   1.000
_cell.length_b   1.000
_cell.length_c   1.000
_cell.angle_alpha   90.00
_cell.angle_beta   90.00
_cell.angle_gamma   90.00
#
_symmetry.space_group_name_H-M   'P 1'
#
loop_
_entity.id
_entity.type
_entity.pdbx_description
1 polymer ?
#
loop_
_entity_poly.entity_id
_entity_poly.type
_entity_poly.pdbx_seq_one_letter_code
_entity_poly.pdbx_strand_id
1 'polypeptide(L)'
;MRWTREGKRSLSWIWYTGTASDPTSNGELHDDIRVEWTKARARADRWKEELVLLEEEMRRVLEFCRWKAKWWDNRRAARTAVPGPLAEGLWAYATEQAVREHEWAAQWEGKWAAVRARAAVALTDELVDVMQAVSVEVELEDEVAYGEYNDDEGEADDDLVA
;
A
#
# COMPACT_ATOMS: atom_id res chain seq x y z
N MET A 1 4.12 -11.17 -18.66
CA MET A 1 3.35 -10.75 -17.46
C MET A 1 2.83 -9.34 -17.68
N ARG A 2 1.50 -9.16 -17.67
CA ARG A 2 0.83 -7.88 -17.98
C ARG A 2 0.29 -7.28 -16.69
N TRP A 3 0.92 -6.22 -16.20
CA TRP A 3 0.40 -5.41 -15.09
C TRP A 3 -0.76 -4.56 -15.63
N THR A 4 -1.99 -5.06 -15.63
CA THR A 4 -3.16 -4.21 -15.90
C THR A 4 -3.43 -3.35 -14.68
N ARG A 5 -3.20 -2.04 -14.81
CA ARG A 5 -3.52 -1.05 -13.78
C ARG A 5 -5.04 -1.03 -13.55
N GLU A 6 -5.48 -1.64 -12.46
CA GLU A 6 -6.90 -1.79 -12.04
C GLU A 6 -7.56 -0.46 -11.64
N GLY A 7 -6.78 0.59 -11.37
CA GLY A 7 -7.26 1.84 -10.75
C GLY A 7 -8.19 2.73 -11.61
N LYS A 8 -8.62 2.27 -12.78
CA LYS A 8 -9.56 2.97 -13.67
C LYS A 8 -10.71 2.08 -14.14
N ARG A 9 -10.99 0.97 -13.47
CA ARG A 9 -12.11 0.11 -13.86
C ARG A 9 -13.44 0.79 -13.48
N SER A 10 -14.30 0.94 -14.48
CA SER A 10 -15.73 1.14 -14.26
C SER A 10 -16.26 -0.04 -13.44
N LEU A 11 -17.17 0.23 -12.50
CA LEU A 11 -17.90 -0.85 -11.82
C LEU A 11 -18.54 -1.76 -12.89
N SER A 12 -18.39 -3.07 -12.74
CA SER A 12 -19.03 -4.03 -13.63
C SER A 12 -20.55 -3.88 -13.61
N TRP A 13 -21.21 -4.27 -14.70
CA TRP A 13 -22.68 -4.20 -14.85
C TRP A 13 -23.46 -4.91 -13.72
N ILE A 14 -22.84 -5.88 -13.04
CA ILE A 14 -23.41 -6.64 -11.92
C ILE A 14 -23.76 -5.73 -10.73
N TRP A 15 -23.03 -4.62 -10.57
CA TRP A 15 -23.32 -3.59 -9.59
C TRP A 15 -24.57 -2.75 -9.92
N TYR A 16 -25.15 -2.93 -11.11
CA TYR A 16 -26.32 -2.21 -11.60
C TYR A 16 -27.59 -3.08 -11.61
N THR A 17 -27.52 -4.39 -11.28
CA THR A 17 -28.65 -5.33 -11.41
C THR A 17 -29.24 -5.86 -10.12
N GLY A 18 -28.87 -5.29 -8.96
CA GLY A 18 -29.52 -5.57 -7.69
C GLY A 18 -30.93 -4.97 -7.63
N THR A 19 -31.89 -5.53 -8.36
CA THR A 19 -33.32 -5.27 -8.13
C THR A 19 -33.74 -6.00 -6.86
N ALA A 20 -34.31 -5.23 -5.92
CA ALA A 20 -34.57 -5.56 -4.52
C ALA A 20 -35.59 -6.71 -4.22
N SER A 21 -35.72 -7.72 -5.08
CA SER A 21 -36.76 -8.76 -4.98
C SER A 21 -36.26 -10.18 -4.67
N ASP A 22 -34.95 -10.47 -4.74
CA ASP A 22 -34.40 -11.80 -4.46
C ASP A 22 -33.43 -11.77 -3.25
N PRO A 23 -33.81 -12.36 -2.10
CA PRO A 23 -32.95 -12.38 -0.90
C PRO A 23 -31.65 -13.17 -1.11
N THR A 24 -31.61 -14.14 -2.03
CA THR A 24 -30.41 -14.92 -2.37
C THR A 24 -29.39 -14.06 -3.11
N SER A 25 -29.86 -13.20 -4.02
CA SER A 25 -29.03 -12.22 -4.73
C SER A 25 -28.43 -11.17 -3.79
N ASN A 26 -29.09 -10.83 -2.68
CA ASN A 26 -28.60 -9.86 -1.72
C ASN A 26 -27.39 -10.39 -0.91
N GLY A 27 -27.34 -11.70 -0.63
CA GLY A 27 -26.20 -12.35 0.02
C GLY A 27 -24.95 -12.37 -0.86
N GLU A 28 -25.09 -12.79 -2.12
CA GLU A 28 -23.99 -12.82 -3.09
C GLU A 28 -23.42 -11.41 -3.37
N LEU A 29 -24.29 -10.40 -3.48
CA LEU A 29 -23.88 -9.00 -3.61
C LEU A 29 -23.11 -8.51 -2.37
N HIS A 30 -23.51 -8.92 -1.17
CA HIS A 30 -22.82 -8.55 0.06
C HIS A 30 -21.41 -9.15 0.11
N ASP A 31 -21.25 -10.42 -0.27
CA ASP A 31 -19.96 -11.07 -0.35
C ASP A 31 -19.05 -10.45 -1.41
N ASP A 32 -19.59 -10.10 -2.59
CA ASP A 32 -18.85 -9.37 -3.62
C ASP A 32 -18.37 -8.00 -3.12
N ILE A 33 -19.18 -7.27 -2.35
CA ILE A 33 -18.79 -5.97 -1.75
C ILE A 33 -17.67 -6.17 -0.75
N ARG A 34 -17.75 -7.20 0.10
CA ARG A 34 -16.70 -7.52 1.07
C ARG A 34 -15.39 -7.87 0.37
N VAL A 35 -15.44 -8.62 -0.72
CA VAL A 35 -14.26 -8.94 -1.53
C VAL A 35 -13.66 -7.68 -2.16
N GLU A 36 -14.47 -6.79 -2.73
CA GLU A 36 -13.94 -5.54 -3.31
C GLU A 36 -13.42 -4.56 -2.25
N TRP A 37 -14.07 -4.49 -1.08
CA TRP A 37 -13.61 -3.70 0.06
C TRP A 37 -12.28 -4.23 0.61
N THR A 38 -12.14 -5.53 0.83
CA THR A 38 -10.87 -6.13 1.30
C THR A 38 -9.75 -5.92 0.29
N LYS A 39 -10.01 -6.02 -1.01
CA LYS A 39 -9.04 -5.67 -2.06
C LYS A 39 -8.67 -4.18 -2.03
N ALA A 40 -9.64 -3.29 -1.86
CA ALA A 40 -9.39 -1.84 -1.76
C ALA A 40 -8.57 -1.49 -0.52
N ARG A 41 -8.91 -2.08 0.63
CA ARG A 41 -8.18 -1.94 1.89
C ARG A 41 -6.75 -2.43 1.77
N ALA A 42 -6.53 -3.63 1.23
CA ALA A 42 -5.19 -4.17 1.01
C ALA A 42 -4.33 -3.29 0.08
N ARG A 43 -4.94 -2.60 -0.89
CA ARG A 43 -4.23 -1.62 -1.73
C ARG A 43 -3.87 -0.36 -0.96
N ALA A 44 -4.80 0.15 -0.15
CA ALA A 44 -4.55 1.30 0.71
C ALA A 44 -3.40 1.01 1.68
N ASP A 45 -3.43 -0.14 2.36
CA ASP A 45 -2.38 -0.55 3.29
C ASP A 45 -1.01 -0.66 2.61
N ARG A 46 -0.95 -1.29 1.42
CA ARG A 46 0.29 -1.33 0.62
C ARG A 46 0.79 0.06 0.24
N TRP A 47 -0.11 0.96 -0.16
CA TRP A 47 0.29 2.33 -0.52
C TRP A 47 0.89 3.07 0.67
N LYS A 48 0.40 2.83 1.90
CA LYS A 48 0.99 3.38 3.12
C LYS A 48 2.40 2.84 3.35
N GLU A 49 2.60 1.52 3.22
CA GLU A 49 3.92 0.91 3.30
C GLU A 49 4.90 1.56 2.31
N GLU A 50 4.44 1.77 1.07
CA GLU A 50 5.22 2.46 0.03
C GLU A 50 5.56 3.91 0.42
N LEU A 51 4.63 4.65 1.04
CA LEU A 51 4.89 6.02 1.53
C LEU A 51 5.94 6.05 2.64
N VAL A 52 5.85 5.13 3.61
CA VAL A 52 6.83 5.01 4.71
C VAL A 52 8.21 4.66 4.15
N LEU A 53 8.29 3.69 3.23
CA LEU A 53 9.54 3.31 2.58
C LEU A 53 10.13 4.47 1.78
N LEU A 54 9.29 5.20 1.04
CA LEU A 54 9.73 6.34 0.25
C LEU A 54 10.26 7.48 1.13
N GLU A 55 9.61 7.78 2.25
CA GLU A 55 10.12 8.75 3.21
C GLU A 55 11.49 8.34 3.76
N GLU A 56 11.64 7.07 4.14
CA GLU A 56 12.90 6.56 4.66
C GLU A 56 14.02 6.58 3.60
N GLU A 57 13.72 6.25 2.35
CA GLU A 57 14.68 6.36 1.25
C GLU A 57 15.10 7.82 1.02
N MET A 58 14.15 8.76 1.01
CA MET A 58 14.48 10.19 0.94
C MET A 58 15.40 10.61 2.09
N ARG A 59 15.09 10.19 3.33
CA ARG A 59 15.93 10.48 4.49
C ARG A 59 17.33 9.90 4.34
N ARG A 60 17.45 8.63 3.91
CA ARG A 60 18.74 7.94 3.70
C ARG A 60 19.59 8.63 2.65
N VAL A 61 18.98 9.10 1.57
CA VAL A 61 19.71 9.80 0.51
C VAL A 61 20.29 11.13 1.02
N LEU A 62 19.55 11.89 1.82
CA LEU A 62 20.08 13.12 2.45
C LEU A 62 21.22 12.80 3.43
N GLU A 63 21.05 11.78 4.27
CA GLU A 63 22.09 11.34 5.21
C GLU A 63 23.34 10.81 4.49
N PHE A 64 23.17 10.12 3.37
CA PHE A 64 24.27 9.66 2.54
C PHE A 64 25.10 10.83 2.00
N CYS A 65 24.48 11.88 1.46
CA CYS A 65 25.21 13.07 1.00
C CYS A 65 25.95 13.76 2.16
N ARG A 66 25.30 13.92 3.32
CA ARG A 66 25.95 14.50 4.52
C ARG A 66 27.15 13.67 4.98
N TRP A 67 27.01 12.35 4.99
CA TRP A 67 28.12 11.44 5.30
C TRP A 67 29.22 11.53 4.24
N LYS A 68 28.86 11.62 2.96
CA LYS A 68 29.82 11.67 1.85
C LYS A 68 30.60 12.98 1.84
N ALA A 69 29.97 14.10 2.18
CA ALA A 69 30.65 15.37 2.40
C ALA A 69 31.71 15.28 3.50
N LYS A 70 31.35 14.72 4.67
CA LYS A 70 32.30 14.47 5.77
C LYS A 70 33.43 13.53 5.35
N TRP A 71 33.12 12.52 4.54
CA TRP A 71 34.12 11.60 4.00
C TRP A 71 35.14 12.35 3.12
N TRP A 72 34.68 13.27 2.27
CA TRP A 72 35.57 14.14 1.48
C TRP A 72 36.39 15.10 2.35
N ASP A 73 35.79 15.69 3.39
CA ASP A 73 36.50 16.55 4.34
C ASP A 73 37.66 15.82 5.02
N ASN A 74 37.42 14.57 5.45
CA ASN A 74 38.44 13.72 6.06
C ASN A 74 39.52 13.30 5.04
N ARG A 75 39.16 13.20 3.75
CA ARG A 75 40.09 12.84 2.67
C ARG A 75 41.19 13.90 2.48
N ARG A 76 40.93 15.17 2.83
CA ARG A 76 41.91 16.27 2.74
C ARG A 76 43.21 15.97 3.46
N ALA A 77 43.13 15.33 4.63
CA ALA A 77 44.28 15.00 5.47
C ALA A 77 44.83 13.57 5.24
N ALA A 78 44.24 12.79 4.33
CA ALA A 78 44.55 11.37 4.19
C ALA A 78 45.89 11.07 3.49
N ARG A 79 46.47 12.03 2.76
CA ARG A 79 47.77 11.88 2.10
C ARG A 79 48.70 13.00 2.55
N THR A 80 49.68 12.66 3.38
CA THR A 80 50.61 13.63 3.98
C THR A 80 51.98 13.67 3.29
N ALA A 81 52.37 12.61 2.57
CA ALA A 81 53.66 12.51 1.88
C ALA A 81 53.51 12.82 0.37
N VAL A 82 53.11 14.05 0.03
CA VAL A 82 52.82 14.46 -1.36
C VAL A 82 53.47 15.81 -1.66
N PRO A 83 53.97 16.07 -2.89
CA PRO A 83 54.52 17.38 -3.25
C PRO A 83 53.49 18.50 -3.06
N GLY A 84 53.96 19.69 -2.64
CA GLY A 84 53.11 20.84 -2.28
C GLY A 84 51.98 21.15 -3.27
N PRO A 85 52.25 21.32 -4.58
CA PRO A 85 51.20 21.62 -5.56
C PRO A 85 50.12 20.53 -5.66
N LEU A 86 50.51 19.27 -5.49
CA LEU A 86 49.56 18.15 -5.50
C LEU A 86 48.77 18.09 -4.19
N ALA A 87 49.38 18.44 -3.06
CA ALA A 87 48.67 18.55 -1.78
C ALA A 87 47.60 19.66 -1.82
N GLU A 88 47.93 20.82 -2.40
CA GLU A 88 46.99 21.92 -2.62
C GLU A 88 45.84 21.51 -3.54
N GLY A 89 46.12 20.85 -4.67
CA GLY A 89 45.10 20.37 -5.59
C GLY A 89 44.17 19.32 -4.96
N LEU A 90 44.71 18.38 -4.17
CA LEU A 90 43.91 17.39 -3.44
C LEU A 90 43.00 18.06 -2.39
N TRP A 91 43.51 19.08 -1.70
CA TRP A 91 42.75 19.83 -0.71
C TRP A 91 41.60 20.62 -1.37
N ALA A 92 41.89 21.32 -2.47
CA ALA A 92 40.91 22.07 -3.24
C ALA A 92 39.82 21.16 -3.79
N TYR A 93 40.20 20.05 -4.44
CA TYR A 93 39.26 19.09 -5.01
C TYR A 93 38.37 18.45 -3.94
N ALA A 94 38.95 17.97 -2.84
CA ALA A 94 38.16 17.36 -1.77
C ALA A 94 37.19 18.37 -1.12
N THR A 95 37.62 19.62 -0.95
CA THR A 95 36.73 20.69 -0.46
C THR A 95 35.58 20.96 -1.44
N GLU A 96 35.86 21.04 -2.73
CA GLU A 96 34.83 21.23 -3.77
C GLU A 96 33.84 20.07 -3.80
N GLN A 97 34.31 18.83 -3.68
CA GLN A 97 33.42 17.66 -3.61
C GLN A 97 32.55 17.68 -2.35
N ALA A 98 33.09 18.06 -1.19
CA ALA A 98 32.30 18.18 0.04
C ALA A 98 31.19 19.22 -0.11
N VAL A 99 31.50 20.38 -0.70
CA VAL A 99 30.50 21.43 -0.99
C VAL A 99 29.42 20.91 -1.94
N ARG A 100 29.80 20.24 -3.03
CA ARG A 100 28.84 19.69 -4.01
C ARG A 100 27.88 18.68 -3.38
N GLU A 101 28.35 17.81 -2.49
CA GLU A 101 27.49 16.87 -1.76
C GLU A 101 26.49 17.59 -0.84
N HIS A 102 26.92 18.67 -0.19
CA HIS A 102 26.00 19.52 0.58
C HIS A 102 24.96 20.22 -0.29
N GLU A 103 25.35 20.73 -1.46
CA GLU A 103 24.44 21.35 -2.43
C GLU A 103 23.40 20.36 -2.96
N TRP A 104 23.80 19.12 -3.26
CA TRP A 104 22.87 18.06 -3.67
C TRP A 104 21.87 17.72 -2.58
N ALA A 105 22.33 17.58 -1.33
CA ALA A 105 21.43 17.37 -0.20
C ALA A 105 20.39 18.51 -0.09
N ALA A 106 20.83 19.77 -0.15
CA ALA A 106 19.94 20.92 -0.08
C ALA A 106 18.95 20.96 -1.26
N GLN A 107 19.42 20.64 -2.48
CA GLN A 107 18.57 20.60 -3.66
C GLN A 107 17.49 19.51 -3.53
N TRP A 108 17.85 18.31 -3.08
CA TRP A 108 16.91 17.22 -2.89
C TRP A 108 15.93 17.50 -1.76
N GLU A 109 16.39 18.06 -0.65
CA GLU A 109 15.54 18.50 0.45
C GLU A 109 14.48 19.50 -0.03
N GLY A 110 14.88 20.50 -0.84
CA GLY A 110 13.96 21.44 -1.47
C GLY A 110 12.96 20.78 -2.42
N LYS A 111 13.42 19.86 -3.29
CA LYS A 111 12.55 19.11 -4.22
C LYS A 111 11.55 18.21 -3.49
N TRP A 112 11.95 17.62 -2.36
CA TRP A 112 11.16 16.66 -1.62
C TRP A 112 10.26 17.28 -0.57
N ALA A 113 10.49 18.53 -0.16
CA ALA A 113 9.71 19.22 0.88
C ALA A 113 8.19 19.11 0.65
N ALA A 114 7.72 19.41 -0.56
CA ALA A 114 6.29 19.36 -0.87
C ALA A 114 5.72 17.93 -0.88
N VAL A 115 6.51 16.93 -1.29
CA VAL A 115 6.07 15.52 -1.30
C VAL A 115 6.03 14.98 0.12
N ARG A 116 7.07 15.24 0.92
CA ARG A 116 7.13 14.84 2.33
C ARG A 116 6.05 15.50 3.16
N ALA A 117 5.72 16.76 2.92
CA ALA A 117 4.59 17.42 3.58
C ALA A 117 3.25 16.74 3.28
N ARG A 118 3.00 16.36 2.02
CA ARG A 118 1.77 15.63 1.65
C ARG A 118 1.75 14.21 2.22
N ALA A 119 2.87 13.51 2.15
CA ALA A 119 3.00 12.16 2.72
C ALA A 119 2.79 12.19 4.24
N ALA A 120 3.33 13.19 4.94
CA ALA A 120 3.12 13.35 6.37
C ALA A 120 1.64 13.54 6.72
N VAL A 121 0.87 14.32 5.93
CA VAL A 121 -0.59 14.40 6.10
C VAL A 121 -1.22 13.03 5.92
N ALA A 122 -0.92 12.32 4.82
CA ALA A 122 -1.48 10.99 4.55
C ALA A 122 -1.12 9.94 5.61
N LEU A 123 0.03 10.06 6.27
CA LEU A 123 0.48 9.16 7.33
C LEU A 123 -0.04 9.56 8.72
N THR A 124 -0.30 10.86 8.96
CA THR A 124 -0.79 11.36 10.26
C THR A 124 -2.31 11.38 10.38
N ASP A 125 -3.03 11.45 9.25
CA ASP A 125 -4.49 11.26 9.19
C ASP A 125 -4.92 9.89 9.76
N GLU A 126 -3.95 9.00 10.02
CA GLU A 126 -4.13 7.64 10.53
C GLU A 126 -3.74 7.43 12.00
N LEU A 127 -3.57 8.49 12.80
CA LEU A 127 -3.67 8.33 14.26
C LEU A 127 -5.13 8.04 14.73
N VAL A 128 -6.10 7.95 13.81
CA VAL A 128 -7.54 7.82 14.13
C VAL A 128 -8.21 6.55 13.59
N ASP A 129 -7.57 5.71 12.76
CA ASP A 129 -8.10 4.37 12.47
C ASP A 129 -7.56 3.45 13.58
N VAL A 130 -8.33 3.08 14.60
CA VAL A 130 -9.29 1.94 14.54
C VAL A 130 -8.63 0.60 14.14
N MET A 131 -7.33 0.58 13.87
CA MET A 131 -6.48 -0.61 13.73
C MET A 131 -6.57 -1.58 14.92
N GLN A 132 -7.20 -1.19 16.04
CA GLN A 132 -7.40 -2.04 17.21
C GLN A 132 -8.86 -2.16 17.72
N ALA A 133 -9.81 -1.34 17.29
CA ALA A 133 -11.11 -1.27 18.00
C ALA A 133 -12.22 -2.15 17.42
N VAL A 134 -12.08 -2.65 16.19
CA VAL A 134 -13.18 -3.31 15.46
C VAL A 134 -12.68 -4.59 14.79
N SER A 135 -12.10 -5.49 15.58
CA SER A 135 -12.33 -6.92 15.33
C SER A 135 -13.81 -7.17 15.61
N VAL A 136 -14.69 -6.90 14.63
CA VAL A 136 -16.08 -7.38 14.71
C VAL A 136 -15.99 -8.90 14.64
N GLU A 137 -16.08 -9.56 15.79
CA GLU A 137 -16.63 -10.90 15.84
C GLU A 137 -18.09 -10.77 15.35
N VAL A 138 -18.32 -11.11 14.08
CA VAL A 138 -19.67 -11.27 13.56
C VAL A 138 -20.12 -12.65 14.04
N GLU A 139 -20.95 -12.67 15.09
CA GLU A 139 -21.67 -13.88 15.49
C GLU A 139 -22.53 -14.35 14.31
N LEU A 140 -22.32 -15.61 13.91
CA LEU A 140 -23.05 -16.27 12.85
C LEU A 140 -24.39 -16.77 13.41
N GLU A 141 -25.50 -16.12 13.04
CA GLU A 141 -26.83 -16.74 13.13
C GLU A 141 -27.22 -17.25 11.74
N ASP A 142 -26.71 -18.42 11.36
CA ASP A 142 -27.24 -19.19 10.24
C ASP A 142 -28.19 -20.26 10.79
N GLU A 143 -29.43 -19.88 11.11
CA GLU A 143 -30.50 -20.87 11.29
C GLU A 143 -31.18 -21.12 9.94
N VAL A 144 -30.51 -21.92 9.09
CA VAL A 144 -31.08 -22.37 7.82
C VAL A 144 -31.98 -23.58 8.12
N ALA A 145 -33.28 -23.34 8.23
CA ALA A 145 -34.28 -24.41 8.32
C ALA A 145 -34.28 -25.22 7.01
N TYR A 146 -33.69 -26.41 7.03
CA TYR A 146 -33.84 -27.39 5.97
C TYR A 146 -35.31 -27.85 5.94
N GLY A 147 -36.04 -27.42 4.91
CA GLY A 147 -37.39 -27.92 4.63
C GLY A 147 -37.35 -29.42 4.39
N GLU A 148 -38.13 -30.16 5.16
CA GLU A 148 -38.32 -31.60 5.06
C GLU A 148 -38.97 -31.94 3.71
N TYR A 149 -38.25 -32.66 2.85
CA TYR A 149 -38.81 -33.21 1.63
C TYR A 149 -39.72 -34.38 2.00
N ASN A 150 -41.04 -34.17 1.95
CA ASN A 150 -41.99 -35.28 1.99
C ASN A 150 -41.96 -36.00 0.64
N ASP A 151 -41.23 -37.11 0.58
CA ASP A 151 -41.42 -38.16 -0.44
C ASP A 151 -42.76 -38.85 -0.17
N ASP A 152 -43.84 -38.30 -0.74
CA ASP A 152 -45.12 -38.99 -0.84
C ASP A 152 -45.09 -39.84 -2.13
N GLU A 153 -44.64 -41.09 -1.99
CA GLU A 153 -44.80 -42.11 -3.04
C GLU A 153 -46.30 -42.43 -3.17
N GLY A 154 -46.94 -41.83 -4.18
CA GLY A 154 -48.29 -42.18 -4.60
C GLY A 154 -48.35 -43.63 -5.13
N GLU A 155 -48.84 -44.52 -4.29
CA GLU A 155 -49.22 -45.90 -4.61
C GLU A 155 -50.30 -45.90 -5.70
N ALA A 156 -49.99 -46.50 -6.85
CA ALA A 156 -50.94 -46.67 -7.95
C ALA A 156 -51.75 -47.96 -7.71
N ASP A 157 -52.99 -47.82 -7.25
CA ASP A 157 -53.97 -48.91 -7.23
C ASP A 157 -54.36 -49.29 -8.67
N ASP A 158 -53.88 -50.45 -9.10
CA ASP A 158 -54.34 -51.20 -10.27
C ASP A 158 -55.40 -52.22 -9.82
N ASP A 159 -56.66 -51.80 -9.76
CA ASP A 159 -57.79 -52.70 -9.54
C ASP A 159 -58.57 -52.91 -10.86
N LEU A 160 -58.11 -53.90 -11.62
CA LEU A 160 -58.91 -54.69 -12.54
C LEU A 160 -59.71 -55.72 -11.74
N VAL A 161 -61.04 -55.74 -11.78
CA VAL A 161 -61.85 -56.98 -11.86
C VAL A 161 -63.27 -56.71 -12.37
N ALA A 162 -63.59 -57.42 -13.47
CA ALA A 162 -64.85 -57.98 -13.98
C ALA A 162 -66.07 -57.10 -14.29
#